data_AF-A0AAY4CXU1-F1
#
_entry.id   AF-A0AAY4CXU1-F1
#
_cell.length_a   1.000
_cell.length_b   1.000
_cell.length_c   1.000
_cell.angle_alpha   90.00
_cell.angle_beta   90.00
_cell.angle_gamma   90.00
#
_symmetry.space_group_name_H-M   'P 1'
#
loop_
_entity.id
_entity.type
_entity.pdbx_description
1 polymer ?
#
loop_
_entity_poly.entity_id
_entity_poly.type
_entity_poly.pdbx_seq_one_letter_code
_entity_poly.pdbx_strand_id
1 'polypeptide(L)'
;MAAKFSELELAINTLVTEFHAASEDKSPALNLEQFQRLVTAQLPDMVKISGEDDGVSKLLQEMHVPEAGPVTFAEFWGLVDTLATTQFGLQKREKTAKCVKCLLL
;
A
#
# COMPACT_ATOMS: atom_id res chain seq x y z
N MET A 1 10.02 24.30 -20.22
CA MET A 1 10.86 23.78 -19.13
C MET A 1 10.02 22.77 -18.40
N ALA A 2 10.22 21.47 -18.62
CA ALA A 2 9.47 20.46 -17.87
C ALA A 2 9.99 20.50 -16.42
N ALA A 3 9.10 20.76 -15.46
CA ALA A 3 9.46 20.71 -14.05
C ALA A 3 10.01 19.30 -13.75
N LYS A 4 11.26 19.23 -13.32
CA LYS A 4 11.87 17.97 -12.89
C LYS A 4 11.41 17.72 -11.45
N PHE A 5 10.31 16.99 -11.30
CA PHE A 5 9.83 16.53 -10.00
C PHE A 5 10.85 15.55 -9.41
N SER A 6 11.02 15.60 -8.09
CA SER A 6 11.77 14.61 -7.33
C SER A 6 11.04 13.25 -7.34
N GLU A 7 11.77 12.17 -7.07
CA GLU A 7 11.19 10.81 -6.99
C GLU A 7 10.05 10.73 -5.97
N LEU A 8 10.12 11.49 -4.87
CA LEU A 8 9.06 11.54 -3.86
C LEU A 8 7.81 12.28 -4.35
N GLU A 9 7.97 13.41 -5.03
CA GLU A 9 6.85 14.13 -5.64
C GLU A 9 6.17 13.29 -6.73
N LEU A 10 6.96 12.55 -7.52
CA LEU A 10 6.45 11.61 -8.51
C LEU A 10 5.70 10.46 -7.84
N ALA A 11 6.23 9.88 -6.76
CA ALA A 11 5.55 8.81 -6.03
C ALA A 11 4.21 9.28 -5.45
N ILE A 12 4.15 10.48 -4.86
CA ILE A 12 2.89 11.07 -4.36
C ILE A 12 1.92 11.28 -5.53
N ASN A 13 2.38 11.83 -6.65
CA ASN A 13 1.54 12.01 -7.83
C ASN A 13 1.00 10.68 -8.37
N THR A 14 1.82 9.62 -8.39
CA THR A 14 1.41 8.27 -8.77
C THR A 14 0.33 7.75 -7.81
N LEU A 15 0.51 7.87 -6.50
CA LEU A 15 -0.49 7.42 -5.53
C LEU A 15 -1.85 8.09 -5.74
N VAL A 16 -1.87 9.40 -5.98
CA VAL A 16 -3.10 10.16 -6.26
C VAL A 16 -3.70 9.76 -7.60
N THR A 17 -2.87 9.65 -8.64
CA THR A 17 -3.31 9.34 -10.01
C THR A 17 -3.93 7.95 -10.10
N GLU A 18 -3.25 6.93 -9.57
CA GLU A 18 -3.72 5.55 -9.61
C GLU A 18 -4.98 5.35 -8.77
N PHE A 19 -5.05 5.98 -7.60
CA PHE A 19 -6.25 5.92 -6.77
C PHE A 19 -7.48 6.47 -7.50
N HIS A 20 -7.37 7.66 -8.11
CA HIS A 20 -8.50 8.24 -8.84
C HIS A 20 -8.76 7.56 -10.19
N ALA A 21 -7.75 6.94 -10.81
CA ALA A 21 -7.92 6.13 -12.02
C ALA A 21 -8.72 4.84 -11.76
N ALA A 22 -8.66 4.30 -10.54
CA ALA A 22 -9.46 3.16 -10.13
C ALA A 22 -10.95 3.49 -9.89
N SER A 23 -11.30 4.77 -9.77
CA SER A 23 -12.69 5.20 -9.70
C SER A 23 -13.27 5.35 -11.10
N GLU A 24 -14.26 4.52 -11.43
CA GLU A 24 -14.93 4.54 -12.74
C GLU A 24 -15.64 5.88 -13.01
N ASP A 25 -16.07 6.56 -11.95
CA ASP A 25 -16.84 7.79 -11.94
C ASP A 25 -16.01 9.02 -11.50
N LYS A 26 -14.70 8.86 -11.29
CA LYS A 26 -13.80 9.88 -10.71
C LYS A 26 -14.30 10.39 -9.34
N SER A 27 -14.99 9.53 -8.60
CA SER A 27 -15.42 9.77 -7.24
C SER A 27 -14.20 9.97 -6.32
N PRO A 28 -14.36 10.76 -5.23
CA PRO A 28 -13.35 10.91 -4.20
C PRO A 28 -13.11 9.63 -3.37
N ALA A 29 -13.92 8.59 -3.57
CA ALA A 29 -13.82 7.32 -2.89
C ALA A 29 -14.05 6.14 -3.85
N LEU A 30 -13.42 5.01 -3.54
CA LEU A 30 -13.55 3.75 -4.24
C LEU A 30 -14.54 2.84 -3.52
N ASN A 31 -15.31 2.07 -4.26
CA ASN A 31 -15.99 0.93 -3.64
C ASN A 31 -14.99 -0.21 -3.36
N LEU A 32 -15.44 -1.21 -2.60
CA LEU A 32 -14.62 -2.36 -2.21
C LEU A 32 -14.00 -3.10 -3.41
N GLU A 33 -14.76 -3.30 -4.49
CA GLU A 33 -14.31 -4.00 -5.69
C GLU A 33 -13.24 -3.20 -6.45
N GLN A 34 -13.45 -1.90 -6.61
CA GLN A 34 -12.49 -0.98 -7.22
C GLN A 34 -11.19 -0.91 -6.41
N PHE A 35 -11.30 -0.85 -5.09
CA PHE A 35 -10.15 -0.88 -4.20
C PHE A 35 -9.37 -2.19 -4.29
N GLN A 36 -10.06 -3.33 -4.29
CA GLN A 36 -9.43 -4.64 -4.43
C GLN A 36 -8.68 -4.79 -5.77
N ARG A 37 -9.27 -4.28 -6.87
CA ARG A 37 -8.60 -4.23 -8.18
C ARG A 37 -7.34 -3.37 -8.14
N LEU A 38 -7.41 -2.17 -7.56
CA LEU A 38 -6.27 -1.26 -7.42
C LEU A 38 -5.13 -1.93 -6.65
N VAL A 39 -5.42 -2.47 -5.47
CA VAL A 39 -4.41 -3.08 -4.60
C VAL A 39 -3.79 -4.32 -5.24
N THR A 40 -4.60 -5.16 -5.90
CA THR A 40 -4.08 -6.36 -6.58
C THR A 40 -3.22 -6.00 -7.81
N ALA A 41 -3.57 -4.94 -8.54
CA ALA A 41 -2.83 -4.51 -9.73
C ALA A 41 -1.54 -3.76 -9.39
N GLN A 42 -1.59 -2.82 -8.44
CA GLN A 42 -0.48 -1.92 -8.14
C GLN A 42 0.43 -2.42 -7.02
N LEU A 43 -0.07 -3.30 -6.14
CA LEU A 43 0.67 -3.80 -4.97
C LEU A 43 0.72 -5.35 -4.90
N PRO A 44 0.98 -6.08 -6.02
CA PRO A 44 0.79 -7.53 -6.11
C PRO A 44 1.67 -8.32 -5.12
N ASP A 45 2.87 -7.84 -4.81
CA ASP A 45 3.75 -8.50 -3.86
C ASP A 45 3.43 -8.15 -2.41
N MET A 46 2.82 -7.00 -2.15
CA MET A 46 2.45 -6.60 -0.78
C MET A 46 1.18 -7.32 -0.32
N VAL A 47 0.25 -7.63 -1.25
CA VAL A 47 -0.91 -8.49 -0.98
C VAL A 47 -0.48 -9.91 -0.61
N LYS A 48 0.61 -10.42 -1.21
CA LYS A 48 1.18 -11.74 -0.86
C LYS A 48 1.81 -11.79 0.52
N ILE A 49 2.30 -10.65 1.05
CA ILE A 49 2.85 -10.58 2.42
C ILE A 49 1.75 -10.88 3.46
N SER A 50 0.48 -10.65 3.11
CA SER A 50 -0.68 -10.95 3.97
C SER A 50 -1.08 -12.44 4.00
N GLY A 51 -0.51 -13.28 3.13
CA GLY A 51 -0.42 -14.74 3.34
C GLY A 51 -1.56 -15.64 2.84
N GLU A 52 -2.71 -15.14 2.40
CA GLU A 52 -3.85 -15.99 1.99
C GLU A 52 -4.71 -15.32 0.92
N ASP A 53 -5.57 -16.11 0.23
CA ASP A 53 -6.61 -15.67 -0.73
C ASP A 53 -7.48 -14.50 -0.21
N ASP A 54 -7.46 -14.26 1.11
CA ASP A 54 -8.18 -13.23 1.85
C ASP A 54 -7.31 -12.03 2.29
N GLY A 55 -6.10 -11.89 1.72
CA GLY A 55 -5.12 -10.88 2.12
C GLY A 55 -5.64 -9.43 2.02
N VAL A 56 -6.51 -9.16 1.04
CA VAL A 56 -7.18 -7.86 0.88
C VAL A 56 -8.25 -7.63 1.95
N SER A 57 -9.04 -8.66 2.28
CA SER A 57 -10.04 -8.61 3.36
C SER A 57 -9.39 -8.28 4.71
N LYS A 58 -8.25 -8.92 5.00
CA LYS A 58 -7.45 -8.64 6.20
C LYS A 58 -6.87 -7.22 6.19
N LEU A 59 -6.36 -6.78 5.03
CA LEU A 59 -5.89 -5.40 4.84
C LEU A 59 -6.99 -4.38 5.13
N LEU A 60 -8.22 -4.62 4.66
CA LEU A 60 -9.38 -3.75 4.93
C LEU A 60 -9.74 -3.71 6.41
N GLN A 61 -9.68 -4.85 7.11
CA GLN A 61 -9.86 -4.90 8.55
C GLN A 61 -8.79 -4.09 9.30
N GLU A 62 -7.52 -4.18 8.88
CA GLU A 62 -6.44 -3.38 9.49
C GLU A 62 -6.61 -1.88 9.25
N MET A 63 -7.14 -1.50 8.08
CA MET A 63 -7.42 -0.11 7.73
C MET A 63 -8.63 0.49 8.44
N HIS A 64 -9.34 -0.27 9.29
CA HIS A 64 -10.60 0.13 9.93
C HIS A 64 -11.67 0.64 8.94
N VAL A 65 -11.58 0.23 7.67
CA VAL A 65 -12.62 0.55 6.70
C VAL A 65 -13.85 -0.25 7.14
N PRO A 66 -15.01 0.40 7.33
CA PRO A 66 -16.23 -0.35 7.63
C PRO A 66 -16.47 -1.36 6.48
N GLU A 67 -16.77 -2.62 6.81
CA GLU A 67 -16.85 -3.76 5.87
C GLU A 67 -17.74 -3.55 4.62
N ALA A 68 -18.52 -2.47 4.55
CA ALA A 68 -19.38 -2.11 3.44
C ALA A 68 -19.28 -0.62 3.01
N GLY A 69 -18.28 0.12 3.49
CA GLY A 69 -18.12 1.56 3.20
C GLY A 69 -17.23 1.86 1.99
N PRO A 70 -17.38 3.05 1.39
CA PRO A 70 -16.48 3.52 0.34
C PRO A 70 -15.11 3.86 0.93
N VAL A 71 -14.04 3.37 0.30
CA VAL A 71 -12.64 3.65 0.66
C VAL A 71 -12.25 5.02 0.10
N THR A 72 -12.09 5.99 0.99
CA THR A 72 -11.57 7.32 0.67
C THR A 72 -10.06 7.30 0.48
N PHE A 73 -9.50 8.36 -0.13
CA PHE A 73 -8.04 8.49 -0.26
C PHE A 73 -7.33 8.49 1.11
N ALA A 74 -7.98 9.00 2.16
CA ALA A 74 -7.43 9.01 3.51
C ALA A 74 -7.28 7.59 4.07
N GLU A 75 -8.28 6.73 3.87
CA GLU A 75 -8.20 5.32 4.25
C GLU A 75 -7.11 4.60 3.45
N PHE A 76 -7.06 4.80 2.13
CA PHE A 76 -5.97 4.29 1.30
C PHE A 76 -4.59 4.78 1.75
N TRP A 77 -4.44 6.03 2.17
CA TRP A 77 -3.17 6.53 2.70
C TRP A 77 -2.76 5.82 4.01
N GLY A 78 -3.74 5.47 4.86
CA GLY A 78 -3.49 4.64 6.05
C GLY A 78 -2.93 3.26 5.71
N LEU A 79 -3.32 2.69 4.57
CA LEU A 79 -2.68 1.48 4.05
C LEU A 79 -1.23 1.72 3.65
N VAL A 80 -0.98 2.78 2.88
CA VAL A 80 0.39 3.12 2.44
C VAL A 80 1.31 3.30 3.64
N ASP A 81 0.84 3.95 4.71
CA ASP A 81 1.58 4.10 5.97
C ASP A 81 1.89 2.75 6.65
N THR A 82 0.89 1.86 6.77
CA THR A 82 1.05 0.51 7.33
C THR A 82 2.05 -0.32 6.53
N LEU A 83 1.94 -0.29 5.19
CA LEU A 83 2.83 -1.00 4.27
C LEU A 83 4.25 -0.46 4.34
N ALA A 84 4.43 0.86 4.35
CA ALA A 84 5.74 1.50 4.45
C ALA A 84 6.41 1.19 5.79
N THR A 85 5.66 1.26 6.90
CA THR A 85 6.13 0.90 8.24
C THR A 85 6.54 -0.57 8.33
N THR A 86 5.74 -1.46 7.75
CA THR A 86 6.04 -2.90 7.68
C THR A 86 7.29 -3.17 6.85
N GLN A 87 7.39 -2.57 5.65
CA GLN A 87 8.55 -2.69 4.77
C GLN A 87 9.84 -2.21 5.46
N PHE A 88 9.79 -1.07 6.15
CA PHE A 88 10.92 -0.58 6.92
C PHE A 88 11.29 -1.51 8.08
N GLY A 89 10.29 -2.06 8.78
CA GLY A 89 10.49 -3.06 9.83
C GLY A 89 11.19 -4.32 9.31
N LEU A 90 10.78 -4.83 8.15
CA LEU A 90 11.40 -5.96 7.47
C LEU A 90 12.84 -5.64 7.05
N GLN A 91 13.08 -4.48 6.42
CA GLN A 91 14.44 -4.05 6.07
C GLN A 91 15.35 -3.93 7.30
N LYS A 92 14.83 -3.42 8.42
CA LYS A 92 15.58 -3.34 9.68
C LYS A 92 15.91 -4.75 10.19
N ARG A 93 14.96 -5.69 10.18
CA ARG A 93 15.20 -7.07 10.60
C ARG A 93 16.17 -7.81 9.71
N GLU A 94 16.13 -7.59 8.39
CA GLU A 94 17.11 -8.17 7.45
C GLU A 94 18.53 -7.65 7.70
N LYS A 95 18.68 -6.35 7.99
CA LYS A 95 19.96 -5.76 8.40
C LYS A 95 20.44 -6.32 9.74
N THR A 96 19.54 -6.57 10.70
CA THR A 96 19.89 -7.23 11.97
C THR A 96 20.27 -8.70 11.77
N ALA A 97 19.56 -9.45 10.92
CA ALA A 97 19.86 -10.86 10.62
C ALA A 97 21.21 -11.03 9.90
N LYS A 98 21.55 -10.11 9.00
CA LYS A 98 22.88 -10.04 8.37
C LYS A 98 23.99 -9.66 9.38
N CYS A 99 23.68 -8.85 10.39
CA CYS A 99 24.62 -8.48 11.46
C CYS A 99 24.86 -9.62 12.47
N VAL A 100 23.84 -10.41 12.83
CA VAL A 100 24.00 -11.59 13.71
C VAL A 100 24.91 -12.66 13.08
N LYS A 101 24.94 -12.74 11.74
CA LYS A 101 25.83 -13.66 11.02
C LYS A 101 27.32 -13.28 11.12
N CYS A 102 27.65 -12.06 11.56
CA CYS A 102 29.02 -11.63 11.87
C CYS A 102 29.43 -11.85 13.33
N LEU A 103 28.49 -12.19 14.22
CA LEU A 103 28.75 -12.45 15.66
C LEU A 103 28.93 -13.94 15.98
N LEU A 104 28.88 -14.81 14.96
CA LEU A 104 29.06 -16.27 15.09
C LEU A 104 30.23 -16.80 14.23
N LEU A 105 31.22 -15.95 13.94
CA LEU A 105 32.51 -16.35 13.37
C LEU A 105 33.64 -15.95 14.33
#